data_AF-A0AAN6JHJ9-F1
#
_entry.id   AF-A0AAN6JHJ9-F1
#
_cell.length_a   1.000
_cell.length_b   1.000
_cell.length_c   1.000
_cell.angle_alpha   90.00
_cell.angle_beta   90.00
_cell.angle_gamma   90.00
#
_symmetry.space_group_name_H-M   'P 1'
#
loop_
_entity.id
_entity.type
_entity.pdbx_description
1 polymer ?
#
loop_
_entity_poly.entity_id
_entity_poly.type
_entity_poly.pdbx_seq_one_letter_code
_entity_poly.pdbx_strand_id
1 'polypeptide(L)'
;MASGFGYSGNQSRCFQFFQEFRKCYASADMPGQCAAQQADYFECLHHTKEIARNKAIKEHLIERAAKEIKEARSRGELSASGNPLRLNLIVTEDESKKQAKQEEKEKENRPAGKDAKEEGSKNGAAASSSSEDA
;
A
#
# COMPACT_ATOMS: atom_id res chain seq x y z
N MET A 1 19.19 -28.70 -10.27
CA MET A 1 17.96 -27.97 -10.64
C MET A 1 17.40 -27.31 -9.40
N ALA A 2 17.30 -25.97 -9.35
CA ALA A 2 16.79 -25.22 -8.20
C ALA A 2 15.27 -24.95 -8.31
N SER A 3 14.51 -25.89 -8.88
CA SER A 3 13.07 -25.77 -9.09
C SER A 3 12.31 -25.93 -7.77
N GLY A 4 12.23 -24.86 -6.98
CA GLY A 4 11.48 -24.83 -5.72
C GLY A 4 12.05 -23.95 -4.62
N PHE A 5 13.25 -23.39 -4.80
CA PHE A 5 13.89 -22.54 -3.80
C PHE A 5 13.74 -21.05 -4.14
N GLY A 6 13.45 -20.24 -3.13
CA GLY A 6 13.40 -18.78 -3.22
C GLY A 6 14.77 -18.15 -2.98
N TYR A 7 14.82 -16.82 -3.05
CA TYR A 7 16.04 -16.02 -2.86
C TYR A 7 16.77 -16.31 -1.54
N SER A 8 16.05 -16.60 -0.46
CA SER A 8 16.62 -16.88 0.86
C SER A 8 17.04 -18.34 1.06
N GLY A 9 17.02 -19.18 0.01
CA GLY A 9 17.29 -20.62 0.11
C GLY A 9 16.16 -21.44 0.74
N ASN A 10 15.08 -20.79 1.18
CA ASN A 10 13.89 -21.45 1.69
C ASN A 10 12.98 -21.91 0.54
N GLN A 11 11.96 -22.71 0.86
CA GLN A 11 10.90 -23.04 -0.09
C GLN A 11 10.28 -21.75 -0.66
N SER A 12 10.04 -21.72 -1.97
CA SER A 12 9.42 -20.57 -2.62
C SER A 12 7.98 -20.38 -2.13
N ARG A 13 7.46 -19.14 -2.20
CA ARG A 13 6.12 -18.77 -1.68
C ARG A 13 4.99 -19.68 -2.18
N CYS A 14 5.05 -20.11 -3.44
CA CYS A 14 4.02 -20.93 -4.08
C CYS A 14 4.41 -22.42 -4.20
N PHE A 15 5.45 -22.86 -3.49
CA PHE A 15 5.94 -24.24 -3.62
C PHE A 15 4.92 -25.29 -3.14
N GLN A 16 4.10 -24.97 -2.15
CA GLN A 16 3.06 -25.89 -1.65
C GLN A 16 1.98 -26.16 -2.71
N PHE A 17 1.47 -25.12 -3.37
CA PHE A 17 0.51 -25.29 -4.47
C PHE A 17 1.11 -26.06 -5.65
N PHE A 18 2.39 -25.84 -5.93
CA PHE A 18 3.10 -26.62 -6.94
C PHE A 18 3.20 -28.11 -6.57
N GLN A 19 3.45 -28.44 -5.29
CA GLN A 19 3.46 -29.83 -4.85
C GLN A 19 2.10 -30.49 -5.04
N GLU A 20 1.00 -29.82 -4.71
CA GLU A 20 -0.35 -30.35 -4.90
C GLU A 20 -0.68 -30.56 -6.39
N PHE A 21 -0.31 -29.60 -7.24
CA PHE A 21 -0.42 -29.78 -8.69
C PHE A 21 0.40 -30.98 -9.17
N ARG A 22 1.65 -31.10 -8.71
CA ARG A 22 2.52 -32.22 -9.10
C ARG A 22 2.03 -33.58 -8.61
N LYS A 23 1.44 -33.65 -7.41
CA LYS A 23 0.83 -34.87 -6.87
C LYS A 23 -0.33 -35.31 -7.77
N CYS A 24 -1.24 -34.39 -8.10
CA CYS A 24 -2.34 -34.67 -9.01
C CYS A 24 -1.83 -35.09 -10.40
N TYR A 25 -0.88 -34.33 -10.96
CA TYR A 25 -0.34 -34.58 -12.29
C TYR A 25 0.39 -35.93 -12.39
N ALA A 26 1.05 -36.38 -11.31
CA ALA A 26 1.70 -37.68 -11.26
C ALA A 26 0.71 -38.85 -11.27
N SER A 27 -0.52 -38.63 -10.81
CA SER A 27 -1.60 -39.63 -10.80
C SER A 27 -2.58 -39.54 -11.97
N ALA A 28 -2.49 -38.50 -12.80
CA ALA A 28 -3.46 -38.21 -13.85
C ALA A 28 -2.99 -38.71 -15.22
N ASP A 29 -3.88 -39.36 -15.96
CA ASP A 29 -3.61 -39.83 -17.34
C ASP A 29 -3.73 -38.69 -18.36
N MET A 30 -4.53 -37.67 -18.06
CA MET A 30 -4.74 -36.50 -18.91
C MET A 30 -4.43 -35.19 -18.19
N PRO A 31 -3.79 -34.22 -18.86
CA PRO A 31 -3.36 -32.96 -18.23
C PRO A 31 -4.53 -32.08 -17.75
N GLY A 32 -5.72 -32.25 -18.31
CA GLY A 32 -6.92 -31.50 -17.90
C GLY A 32 -7.54 -31.93 -16.57
N GLN A 33 -7.18 -33.11 -16.05
CA GLN A 33 -7.77 -33.64 -14.80
C GLN A 33 -7.33 -32.84 -13.55
N CYS A 34 -6.21 -32.11 -13.64
CA CYS A 34 -5.63 -31.34 -12.54
C CYS A 34 -5.78 -29.82 -12.72
N ALA A 35 -6.78 -29.39 -13.49
CA ALA A 35 -7.00 -27.97 -13.80
C ALA A 35 -7.27 -27.12 -12.54
N ALA A 36 -7.91 -27.68 -11.51
CA ALA A 36 -8.18 -26.98 -10.26
C ALA A 36 -6.87 -26.64 -9.52
N GLN A 37 -6.01 -27.63 -9.32
CA GLN A 37 -4.72 -27.47 -8.64
C GLN A 37 -3.77 -26.58 -9.46
N GLN A 38 -3.84 -26.68 -10.79
CA GLN A 38 -3.13 -25.79 -11.69
C GLN A 38 -3.59 -24.33 -11.52
N ALA A 39 -4.90 -24.09 -11.45
CA ALA A 39 -5.46 -22.76 -11.28
C ALA A 39 -5.03 -22.14 -9.93
N ASP A 40 -4.95 -22.93 -8.86
CA ASP A 40 -4.48 -22.46 -7.55
C ASP A 40 -2.99 -22.07 -7.57
N TYR A 41 -2.16 -22.84 -8.30
CA TYR A 41 -0.75 -22.51 -8.48
C TYR A 41 -0.58 -21.19 -9.25
N PHE A 42 -1.33 -20.99 -10.33
CA PHE A 42 -1.27 -19.73 -11.10
C PHE A 42 -1.88 -18.54 -10.34
N GLU A 43 -2.91 -18.76 -9.53
CA GLU A 43 -3.41 -17.73 -8.63
C GLU A 43 -2.36 -17.29 -7.62
N CYS A 44 -1.60 -18.21 -7.03
CA CYS A 44 -0.50 -17.82 -6.14
C CYS A 44 0.61 -17.04 -6.85
N LEU A 45 0.89 -17.34 -8.13
CA LEU A 45 1.94 -16.66 -8.88
C LEU A 45 1.55 -15.25 -9.33
N HIS A 46 0.30 -15.07 -9.77
CA HIS A 46 -0.15 -13.85 -10.45
C HIS A 46 -1.18 -13.04 -9.66
N HIS A 47 -1.77 -13.62 -8.61
CA HIS A 47 -2.80 -13.00 -7.76
C HIS A 47 -3.94 -12.36 -8.56
N THR A 48 -4.32 -12.94 -9.70
CA THR A 48 -5.28 -12.33 -10.64
C THR A 48 -6.67 -12.17 -10.05
N LYS A 49 -7.24 -13.22 -9.43
CA LYS A 49 -8.55 -13.14 -8.79
C LYS A 49 -8.49 -12.27 -7.54
N GLU A 50 -7.39 -12.31 -6.80
CA GLU A 50 -7.20 -11.48 -5.61
C GLU A 50 -7.20 -9.98 -5.96
N ILE A 51 -6.43 -9.59 -6.97
CA ILE A 51 -6.38 -8.20 -7.45
C ILE A 51 -7.75 -7.75 -7.94
N ALA A 52 -8.45 -8.58 -8.73
CA ALA A 52 -9.78 -8.27 -9.22
C ALA A 52 -10.80 -8.09 -8.07
N ARG A 53 -10.79 -8.99 -7.09
CA ARG A 53 -11.64 -8.90 -5.90
C ARG A 53 -11.35 -7.66 -5.08
N ASN A 54 -10.07 -7.35 -4.86
CA ASN A 54 -9.66 -6.17 -4.10
C ASN A 54 -10.06 -4.87 -4.80
N LYS A 55 -10.05 -4.82 -6.14
CA LYS A 55 -10.56 -3.68 -6.90
C LYS A 55 -12.06 -3.50 -6.69
N ALA A 56 -12.86 -4.55 -6.85
CA ALA A 56 -14.30 -4.50 -6.64
C ALA A 56 -14.67 -4.08 -5.20
N ILE A 57 -13.96 -4.59 -4.20
CA ILE A 57 -14.17 -4.18 -2.81
C ILE A 57 -13.84 -2.70 -2.62
N LYS A 58 -12.71 -2.22 -3.14
CA LYS A 58 -12.33 -0.81 -3.04
C LYS A 58 -13.34 0.12 -3.70
N GLU A 59 -13.83 -0.24 -4.88
CA GLU A 59 -14.88 0.50 -5.58
C GLU A 59 -16.14 0.64 -4.72
N HIS A 60 -16.64 -0.47 -4.18
CA HIS A 60 -17.81 -0.45 -3.29
C HIS A 60 -17.57 0.34 -1.99
N LEU A 61 -16.36 0.32 -1.44
CA LEU A 61 -16.03 1.10 -0.26
C LEU A 61 -16.04 2.60 -0.57
N ILE A 62 -15.48 3.02 -1.71
CA ILE A 62 -15.50 4.42 -2.16
C ILE A 62 -16.93 4.87 -2.43
N GLU A 63 -17.75 4.05 -3.08
CA GLU A 63 -19.17 4.35 -3.34
C GLU A 63 -19.97 4.53 -2.05
N ARG A 64 -19.77 3.63 -1.06
CA ARG A 64 -20.44 3.73 0.25
C ARG A 64 -19.98 4.98 0.99
N ALA A 65 -18.68 5.23 1.05
CA ALA A 65 -18.14 6.43 1.67
C ALA A 65 -18.67 7.72 0.99
N ALA A 66 -18.77 7.75 -0.34
CA ALA A 66 -19.32 8.89 -1.06
C ALA A 66 -20.82 9.11 -0.78
N LYS A 67 -21.61 8.03 -0.66
CA LYS A 67 -23.02 8.10 -0.25
C LYS A 67 -23.16 8.62 1.17
N GLU A 68 -22.40 8.07 2.10
CA GLU A 68 -22.39 8.50 3.51
C GLU A 68 -21.99 9.97 3.65
N ILE A 69 -20.96 10.43 2.93
CA ILE A 69 -20.55 11.85 2.91
C ILE A 69 -21.67 12.73 2.32
N LYS A 70 -22.33 12.30 1.25
CA LYS A 70 -23.44 13.05 0.63
C LYS A 70 -24.63 13.15 1.58
N GLU A 71 -24.98 12.05 2.26
CA GLU A 71 -26.04 12.01 3.25
C GLU A 71 -25.72 12.89 4.46
N ALA A 72 -24.52 12.76 5.03
CA ALA A 72 -24.07 13.59 6.15
C ALA A 72 -24.02 15.09 5.77
N ARG A 73 -23.67 15.43 4.53
CA ARG A 73 -23.76 16.82 4.03
C ARG A 73 -25.22 17.29 3.91
N SER A 74 -26.12 16.43 3.44
CA SER A 74 -27.55 16.77 3.35
C SER A 74 -28.24 16.91 4.70
N ARG A 75 -27.79 16.16 5.72
CA ARG A 75 -28.27 16.25 7.10
C ARG A 75 -27.64 17.41 7.90
N GLY A 76 -26.70 18.15 7.31
CA GLY A 76 -26.00 19.26 7.98
C GLY A 76 -24.98 18.82 9.04
N GLU A 77 -24.64 17.52 9.08
CA GLU A 77 -23.66 16.95 10.02
C GLU A 77 -22.21 17.26 9.61
N LEU A 78 -21.96 17.60 8.34
CA LEU A 78 -20.66 18.02 7.81
C LEU A 78 -20.67 19.52 7.48
N SER A 79 -19.81 20.29 8.15
CA SER A 79 -19.62 21.73 7.88
C SER A 79 -18.99 21.96 6.49
N ALA A 80 -19.33 23.08 5.85
CA ALA A 80 -18.90 23.45 4.50
C ALA A 80 -17.36 23.52 4.29
N SER A 81 -16.58 23.52 5.38
CA SER A 81 -15.11 23.63 5.36
C SER A 81 -14.35 22.34 5.07
N GLY A 82 -15.04 21.22 4.76
CA GLY A 82 -14.42 20.05 4.14
C GLY A 82 -13.40 19.29 5.00
N ASN A 83 -13.31 19.59 6.30
CA ASN A 83 -12.42 18.87 7.20
C ASN A 83 -13.21 17.74 7.87
N PRO A 84 -12.88 16.45 7.64
CA PRO A 84 -13.53 15.37 8.37
C PRO A 84 -13.23 15.57 9.86
N LEU A 85 -14.29 15.68 10.66
CA LEU A 85 -14.20 15.79 12.11
C LEU A 85 -13.43 14.56 12.63
N ARG A 86 -12.13 14.74 12.91
CA ARG A 86 -11.38 13.82 13.75
C ARG A 86 -11.97 13.92 15.14
N LEU A 87 -12.71 12.89 15.53
CA LEU A 87 -13.21 12.73 16.88
C LEU A 87 -12.02 12.65 17.85
N ASN A 88 -12.18 13.36 18.98
CA ASN A 88 -11.28 13.51 20.14
C ASN A 88 -10.23 14.63 20.06
N LEU A 89 -10.70 15.89 20.05
CA LEU A 89 -9.93 17.03 20.52
C LEU A 89 -10.62 17.67 21.73
N ILE A 90 -10.32 17.13 22.92
CA ILE A 90 -10.17 17.98 24.09
C ILE A 90 -8.68 18.29 24.14
N VAL A 91 -8.25 19.36 23.48
CA VAL A 91 -7.01 20.02 23.89
C VAL A 91 -7.45 20.97 24.98
N THR A 92 -7.35 20.54 26.24
CA THR A 92 -7.28 21.50 27.33
C THR A 92 -5.98 22.28 27.15
N GLU A 93 -6.02 23.58 27.39
CA GLU A 93 -4.90 24.51 27.19
C GLU A 93 -3.63 24.14 28.01
N ASP A 94 -3.72 23.13 28.89
CA ASP A 94 -2.62 22.55 29.65
C ASP A 94 -1.61 21.74 28.83
N GLU A 95 -2.00 21.08 27.74
CA GLU A 95 -1.09 20.21 26.97
C GLU A 95 -0.20 21.00 25.98
N SER A 96 -0.67 22.17 25.54
CA SER A 96 0.09 23.08 24.65
C SER A 96 1.38 23.58 25.31
N LYS A 97 1.37 23.75 26.65
CA LYS A 97 2.54 24.20 27.42
C LYS A 97 3.57 23.08 27.65
N LYS A 98 3.16 21.81 27.60
CA LYS A 98 4.07 20.67 27.78
C LYS A 98 4.92 20.41 26.52
N GLN A 99 4.32 20.56 25.34
CA GLN A 99 5.01 20.35 24.06
C GLN A 99 6.08 21.42 23.80
N ALA A 100 5.79 22.69 24.11
CA ALA A 100 6.79 23.77 24.02
C ALA A 100 8.00 23.57 24.96
N LYS A 101 7.80 22.92 26.12
CA LYS A 101 8.86 22.66 27.09
C LYS A 101 9.76 21.47 26.74
N GLN A 102 9.30 20.56 25.90
CA GLN A 102 10.07 19.39 25.46
C GLN A 102 11.02 19.73 24.31
N GLU A 103 10.61 20.61 23.38
CA GLU A 103 11.48 21.08 22.28
C GLU A 103 12.68 21.92 22.77
N GLU A 104 12.55 22.60 23.91
CA GLU A 104 13.63 23.40 24.49
C GLU A 104 14.73 22.52 25.12
N LYS A 105 14.34 21.39 25.75
CA LYS A 105 15.28 20.43 26.36
C LYS A 105 16.07 19.61 25.33
N GLU A 106 15.53 19.38 24.14
CA GLU A 106 16.24 18.64 23.08
C GLU A 106 17.33 19.50 22.39
N LYS A 107 17.20 20.83 22.42
CA LYS A 107 18.22 21.74 21.89
C LYS A 107 19.44 21.91 22.80
N GLU A 108 19.30 21.62 24.10
CA GLU A 108 20.40 21.70 25.08
C GLU A 108 21.35 20.48 25.02
N ASN A 109 20.91 19.36 24.44
CA ASN A 109 21.63 18.08 24.48
C ASN A 109 22.21 17.60 23.13
N ARG A 110 22.52 18.52 22.19
CA ARG A 110 23.14 18.17 20.91
C ARG A 110 24.62 18.59 20.87
N PRO A 111 25.59 17.65 20.79
CA PRO A 111 27.02 18.00 20.76
C PRO A 111 27.45 18.56 19.40
N ALA A 112 28.47 19.43 19.43
CA ALA A 112 28.94 20.26 18.33
C ALA A 112 29.91 19.56 17.35
N GLY A 113 29.80 19.94 16.06
CA GLY A 113 30.83 19.83 15.01
C GLY A 113 30.54 18.77 13.94
N LYS A 114 30.70 19.00 12.63
CA LYS A 114 31.41 20.06 11.88
C LYS A 114 30.80 20.26 10.48
N ASP A 115 31.02 21.46 9.98
CA ASP A 115 30.60 22.07 8.71
C ASP A 115 31.16 21.44 7.42
N ALA A 116 30.35 21.50 6.35
CA ALA A 116 30.69 21.92 4.97
C ALA A 116 29.38 21.84 4.15
N LYS A 117 28.72 22.93 3.74
CA LYS A 117 29.04 23.83 2.59
C LYS A 117 29.00 23.01 1.29
N GLU A 118 28.17 23.25 0.27
CA GLU A 118 27.61 24.48 -0.31
C GLU A 118 26.56 24.14 -1.39
N GLU A 119 25.64 25.09 -1.63
CA GLU A 119 24.88 25.44 -2.86
C GLU A 119 24.06 24.37 -3.62
N GLY A 120 22.87 24.64 -4.16
CA GLY A 120 22.19 25.89 -4.46
C GLY A 120 21.59 25.82 -5.88
N SER A 121 20.41 26.41 -6.04
CA SER A 121 19.71 26.73 -7.31
C SER A 121 19.11 25.58 -8.12
N LYS A 122 17.78 25.41 -8.18
CA LYS A 122 16.72 26.24 -8.83
C LYS A 122 16.46 25.89 -10.30
N ASN A 123 15.15 25.71 -10.53
CA ASN A 123 14.39 25.83 -11.78
C ASN A 123 14.58 24.65 -12.75
N GLY A 124 13.56 24.19 -13.44
CA GLY A 124 12.24 24.73 -13.68
C GLY A 124 11.70 24.02 -14.92
N ALA A 125 10.38 23.89 -14.97
CA ALA A 125 9.63 23.22 -16.01
C ALA A 125 9.99 23.66 -17.45
N ALA A 126 10.02 22.69 -18.37
CA ALA A 126 9.45 22.84 -19.70
C ALA A 126 9.07 21.46 -20.23
N ALA A 127 7.78 21.31 -20.47
CA ALA A 127 7.16 20.19 -21.15
C ALA A 127 7.32 20.32 -22.68
N SER A 128 6.79 19.31 -23.38
CA SER A 128 6.63 19.16 -24.83
C SER A 128 7.94 18.77 -25.57
N SER A 129 7.97 17.82 -26.49
CA SER A 129 6.99 16.89 -27.07
C SER A 129 7.75 16.02 -28.09
N SER A 130 7.04 15.07 -28.71
CA SER A 130 7.37 14.44 -30.00
C SER A 130 8.25 13.19 -29.84
N SER A 131 7.64 11.98 -29.88
CA SER A 131 7.38 11.18 -31.09
C SER A 131 8.65 10.53 -31.63
N GLU A 132 8.69 9.18 -31.65
CA GLU A 132 9.30 8.41 -32.73
C GLU A 132 8.91 6.92 -32.60
N ASP A 133 8.11 6.49 -33.58
CA ASP A 133 7.94 5.12 -34.04
C ASP A 133 9.28 4.55 -34.54
N ALA A 134 9.56 3.29 -34.21
CA ALA A 134 10.42 2.38 -34.98
C ALA A 134 10.08 0.92 -34.63
#